data_AF-A0A6I3C2B5-F1
#
_entry.id   AF-A0A6I3C2B5-F1
#
_cell.length_a   1.000
_cell.length_b   1.000
_cell.length_c   1.000
_cell.angle_alpha   90.00
_cell.angle_beta   90.00
_cell.angle_gamma   90.00
#
_symmetry.space_group_name_H-M   'P 1'
#
loop_
_entity.id
_entity.type
_entity.pdbx_description
1 polymer ?
#
loop_
_entity_poly.entity_id
_entity_poly.type
_entity_poly.pdbx_seq_one_letter_code
_entity_poly.pdbx_strand_id
1 'polypeptide(L)'
;MLAALLAQANPTGDGLFVAQNIAFGVIAAVMLVSAWRVVTTKNVVHAALYLVIVLAGVAAQFLLLGAEFIGVTQVLVYIGAVIVLFLFGIMLTRAKLGEDDTVAREHRLMAALVGVLLFGVMAWAVVDDYSDTHVDIVSPNTTAMVSDAIFSQYLIPFEVVSMLLLAALIGAIVVARKD
;
A
#
# COMPACT_ATOMS: atom_id res chain seq x y z
N MET A 1 8.71 -9.48 21.06
CA MET A 1 8.33 -8.16 20.49
C MET A 1 7.92 -7.17 21.58
N LEU A 2 6.79 -7.35 22.29
CA LEU A 2 6.32 -6.37 23.29
C LEU A 2 7.28 -6.16 24.48
N ALA A 3 7.94 -7.23 24.94
CA ALA A 3 8.96 -7.15 26.00
C ALA A 3 10.26 -6.48 25.55
N ALA A 4 10.63 -6.60 24.26
CA ALA A 4 11.80 -5.93 23.69
C ALA A 4 11.54 -4.42 23.49
N LEU A 5 10.30 -4.05 23.14
CA LEU A 5 9.86 -2.66 23.05
C LEU A 5 9.84 -1.96 24.43
N LEU A 6 9.44 -2.67 25.48
CA LEU A 6 9.47 -2.13 26.85
C LEU A 6 10.90 -2.05 27.43
N ALA A 7 11.82 -2.92 27.00
CA ALA A 7 13.22 -2.88 27.43
C ALA A 7 14.02 -1.71 26.83
N GLN A 8 13.59 -1.17 25.67
CA GLN A 8 14.16 0.04 25.06
C GLN A 8 13.65 1.34 25.68
N ALA A 9 12.72 1.29 26.64
CA ALA A 9 12.23 2.47 27.36
C ALA A 9 13.24 2.91 28.44
N ASN A 10 14.45 3.30 28.04
CA ASN A 10 15.43 3.99 28.89
C ASN A 10 15.36 5.51 28.63
N PRO A 11 15.53 6.41 29.62
CA PRO A 11 15.11 7.82 29.52
C PRO A 11 16.16 8.72 28.87
N THR A 12 16.85 8.25 27.82
CA THR A 12 17.85 9.02 27.06
C THR A 12 17.53 8.95 25.57
N GLY A 13 16.70 9.84 25.02
CA GLY A 13 16.45 9.96 23.57
C GLY A 13 15.70 8.81 22.88
N ASP A 14 15.70 7.61 23.46
CA ASP A 14 15.15 6.36 22.90
C ASP A 14 13.62 6.31 22.88
N GLY A 15 12.95 7.16 23.67
CA GLY A 15 11.49 7.16 23.78
C GLY A 15 10.74 7.48 22.49
N LEU A 16 11.33 8.28 21.59
CA LEU A 16 10.72 8.60 20.28
C LEU A 16 10.72 7.39 19.35
N PHE A 17 11.82 6.63 19.32
CA PHE A 17 11.93 5.40 18.54
C PHE A 17 10.99 4.31 19.04
N VAL A 18 10.83 4.19 20.37
CA VAL A 18 9.85 3.27 20.97
C VAL A 18 8.41 3.64 20.57
N ALA A 19 8.03 4.92 20.65
CA ALA A 19 6.70 5.37 20.25
C ALA A 19 6.43 5.16 18.75
N GLN A 20 7.41 5.45 17.90
CA GLN A 20 7.33 5.23 16.46
C GLN A 20 7.16 3.74 16.11
N ASN A 21 7.90 2.84 16.77
CA ASN A 21 7.79 1.40 16.55
C ASN A 21 6.43 0.84 17.01
N ILE A 22 5.88 1.38 18.10
CA ILE A 22 4.53 1.02 18.56
C ILE A 22 3.50 1.50 17.53
N ALA A 23 3.60 2.75 17.06
CA ALA A 23 2.71 3.29 16.04
C ALA A 23 2.77 2.47 14.74
N PHE A 24 3.99 2.15 14.27
CA PHE A 24 4.24 1.25 13.14
C PHE A 24 3.50 -0.08 13.32
N GLY A 25 3.68 -0.74 14.47
CA GLY A 25 3.09 -2.05 14.76
C GLY A 25 1.57 -2.03 14.81
N VAL A 26 0.97 -1.00 15.40
CA VAL A 26 -0.48 -0.82 15.46
C VAL A 26 -1.06 -0.61 14.05
N ILE A 27 -0.46 0.28 13.26
CA ILE A 27 -0.91 0.55 11.88
C ILE A 27 -0.76 -0.72 11.04
N ALA A 28 0.37 -1.43 11.14
CA ALA A 28 0.60 -2.68 10.41
C ALA A 28 -0.43 -3.75 10.78
N ALA A 29 -0.77 -3.90 12.06
CA ALA A 29 -1.80 -4.84 12.49
C ALA A 29 -3.18 -4.50 11.88
N VAL A 30 -3.57 -3.22 11.90
CA VAL A 30 -4.81 -2.74 11.26
C VAL A 30 -4.81 -2.98 9.76
N MET A 31 -3.68 -2.79 9.09
CA MET A 31 -3.51 -3.07 7.67
C MET A 31 -3.69 -4.56 7.37
N LEU A 32 -3.10 -5.46 8.16
CA LEU A 32 -3.23 -6.90 7.96
C LEU A 32 -4.68 -7.38 8.13
N VAL A 33 -5.36 -6.90 9.18
CA VAL A 33 -6.78 -7.22 9.40
C VAL A 33 -7.65 -6.69 8.26
N SER A 34 -7.39 -5.46 7.81
CA SER A 34 -8.11 -4.86 6.69
C SER A 34 -7.85 -5.61 5.39
N ALA A 35 -6.61 -5.95 5.07
CA ALA A 35 -6.24 -6.72 3.88
C ALA A 35 -6.89 -8.11 3.87
N TRP A 36 -6.93 -8.79 5.02
CA TRP A 36 -7.67 -10.03 5.17
C TRP A 36 -9.18 -9.84 4.89
N ARG A 37 -9.77 -8.74 5.38
CA ARG A 37 -11.17 -8.39 5.11
C ARG A 37 -11.42 -8.05 3.64
N VAL A 38 -10.49 -7.42 2.94
CA VAL A 38 -10.60 -7.14 1.49
C VAL A 38 -10.87 -8.44 0.71
N VAL A 39 -10.10 -9.49 0.98
CA VAL A 39 -10.20 -10.75 0.21
C VAL A 39 -11.29 -11.71 0.71
N THR A 40 -11.74 -11.56 1.95
CA THR A 40 -12.78 -12.44 2.53
C THR A 40 -14.19 -11.88 2.40
N THR A 41 -14.34 -10.58 2.13
CA THR A 41 -15.65 -9.92 2.07
C THR A 41 -16.33 -10.19 0.73
N LYS A 42 -17.55 -10.73 0.78
CA LYS A 42 -18.36 -11.01 -0.42
C LYS A 42 -18.93 -9.77 -1.09
N ASN A 43 -19.00 -8.64 -0.39
CA ASN A 43 -19.51 -7.39 -0.96
C ASN A 43 -18.34 -6.53 -1.48
N VAL A 44 -18.29 -6.30 -2.80
CA VAL A 44 -17.19 -5.58 -3.47
C VAL A 44 -17.01 -4.16 -2.92
N VAL A 45 -18.10 -3.47 -2.56
CA VAL A 45 -18.03 -2.12 -1.99
C VAL A 45 -17.37 -2.16 -0.62
N HIS A 46 -17.76 -3.11 0.24
CA HIS A 46 -17.14 -3.27 1.55
C HIS A 46 -15.66 -3.68 1.42
N ALA A 47 -15.33 -4.58 0.50
CA ALA A 47 -13.95 -4.94 0.19
C ALA A 47 -13.12 -3.71 -0.22
N ALA A 48 -13.66 -2.84 -1.07
CA ALA A 48 -13.00 -1.60 -1.46
C ALA A 48 -12.83 -0.61 -0.29
N LEU A 49 -13.80 -0.51 0.63
CA LEU A 49 -13.64 0.31 1.85
C LEU A 49 -12.54 -0.23 2.78
N TYR A 50 -12.42 -1.54 2.93
CA TYR A 50 -11.28 -2.12 3.67
C TYR A 50 -9.95 -1.83 2.97
N LEU A 51 -9.92 -1.77 1.64
CA LEU A 51 -8.72 -1.40 0.88
C LEU A 51 -8.32 0.05 1.13
N VAL A 52 -9.27 0.98 1.30
CA VAL A 52 -8.97 2.37 1.72
C VAL A 52 -8.19 2.38 3.04
N ILE A 53 -8.58 1.55 4.01
CA ILE A 53 -7.88 1.47 5.30
C ILE A 53 -6.44 0.98 5.12
N VAL A 54 -6.21 -0.01 4.24
CA VAL A 54 -4.85 -0.47 3.93
C VAL A 54 -4.02 0.65 3.30
N LEU A 55 -4.57 1.36 2.32
CA LEU A 55 -3.87 2.45 1.62
C LEU A 55 -3.60 3.66 2.53
N ALA A 56 -4.53 3.97 3.43
CA ALA A 56 -4.35 4.99 4.47
C ALA A 56 -3.25 4.56 5.46
N GLY A 57 -3.20 3.27 5.80
CA GLY A 57 -2.11 2.69 6.57
C GLY A 57 -0.76 2.85 5.87
N VAL A 58 -0.66 2.57 4.57
CA VAL A 58 0.55 2.81 3.77
C VAL A 58 0.97 4.28 3.81
N ALA A 59 0.03 5.21 3.63
CA ALA A 59 0.32 6.64 3.72
C ALA A 59 0.85 7.02 5.12
N ALA A 60 0.24 6.50 6.19
CA ALA A 60 0.70 6.71 7.54
C ALA A 60 2.11 6.14 7.79
N GLN A 61 2.43 4.97 7.21
CA GLN A 61 3.79 4.41 7.27
C GLN A 61 4.81 5.29 6.55
N PHE A 62 4.47 5.86 5.38
CA PHE A 62 5.35 6.83 4.72
C PHE A 62 5.60 8.07 5.59
N LEU A 63 4.57 8.59 6.28
CA LEU A 63 4.75 9.70 7.20
C LEU A 63 5.64 9.34 8.40
N LEU A 64 5.48 8.13 8.96
CA LEU A 64 6.36 7.65 10.04
C LEU A 64 7.82 7.50 9.59
N LEU A 65 8.06 7.20 8.30
CA LEU A 65 9.40 7.12 7.71
C LEU A 65 9.96 8.48 7.24
N GLY A 66 9.23 9.59 7.47
CA GLY A 66 9.67 10.92 7.03
C GLY A 66 9.56 11.15 5.51
N ALA A 67 8.75 10.36 4.81
CA ALA A 67 8.48 10.48 3.38
C ALA A 67 7.15 11.23 3.12
N GLU A 68 7.11 12.52 3.49
CA GLU A 68 5.90 13.34 3.47
C GLU A 68 5.26 13.47 2.08
N PHE A 69 6.07 13.76 1.06
CA PHE A 69 5.58 13.97 -0.31
C PHE A 69 4.89 12.71 -0.86
N ILE A 70 5.50 11.55 -0.63
CA ILE A 70 4.97 10.25 -1.05
C ILE A 70 3.72 9.91 -0.25
N GLY A 71 3.72 10.14 1.07
CA GLY A 71 2.55 9.91 1.93
C GLY A 71 1.34 10.75 1.51
N VAL A 72 1.52 12.04 1.21
CA VAL A 72 0.43 12.91 0.73
C VAL A 72 -0.04 12.48 -0.65
N THR A 73 0.88 12.16 -1.56
CA THR A 73 0.56 11.68 -2.91
C THR A 73 -0.21 10.36 -2.87
N GLN A 74 0.10 9.48 -1.91
CA GLN A 74 -0.63 8.24 -1.66
C GLN A 74 -2.11 8.51 -1.35
N VAL A 75 -2.39 9.50 -0.51
CA VAL A 75 -3.76 9.90 -0.18
C VAL A 75 -4.44 10.53 -1.39
N LEU A 76 -3.79 11.47 -2.08
CA LEU A 76 -4.39 12.19 -3.21
C LEU A 76 -4.70 11.29 -4.41
N VAL A 77 -3.74 10.45 -4.81
CA VAL A 77 -3.84 9.64 -6.03
C VAL A 77 -4.56 8.32 -5.75
N TYR A 78 -4.08 7.52 -4.79
CA TYR A 78 -4.65 6.19 -4.58
C TYR A 78 -6.00 6.25 -3.89
N ILE A 79 -6.11 6.97 -2.77
CA ILE A 79 -7.38 7.07 -2.05
C ILE A 79 -8.32 8.04 -2.78
N GLY A 80 -7.83 9.22 -3.16
CA GLY A 80 -8.65 10.29 -3.72
C GLY A 80 -9.14 10.05 -5.16
N ALA A 81 -8.29 9.50 -6.04
CA ALA A 81 -8.65 9.29 -7.45
C ALA A 81 -8.94 7.82 -7.77
N VAL A 82 -7.99 6.92 -7.56
CA VAL A 82 -8.06 5.53 -8.03
C VAL A 82 -9.19 4.76 -7.34
N ILE A 83 -9.23 4.77 -6.00
CA ILE A 83 -10.27 4.03 -5.26
C ILE A 83 -11.64 4.66 -5.47
N VAL A 84 -11.75 5.98 -5.52
CA VAL A 84 -13.04 6.64 -5.81
C VAL A 84 -13.55 6.25 -7.20
N LEU A 85 -12.69 6.26 -8.23
CA LEU A 85 -13.04 5.81 -9.57
C LEU A 85 -13.45 4.32 -9.57
N PHE A 86 -12.71 3.47 -8.84
CA PHE A 86 -13.04 2.07 -8.69
C PHE A 86 -14.41 1.86 -8.02
N LEU A 87 -14.67 2.58 -6.93
CA LEU A 87 -15.96 2.57 -6.21
C LEU A 87 -17.12 2.98 -7.11
N PHE A 88 -16.97 4.06 -7.89
CA PHE A 88 -17.97 4.45 -8.88
C PHE A 88 -18.18 3.35 -9.93
N GLY A 89 -17.09 2.77 -10.45
CA GLY A 89 -17.15 1.68 -11.43
C GLY A 89 -17.90 0.44 -10.92
N ILE A 90 -17.59 -0.04 -9.71
CA ILE A 90 -18.26 -1.21 -9.13
C ILE A 90 -19.73 -0.94 -8.80
N MET A 91 -20.07 0.28 -8.39
CA MET A 91 -21.45 0.66 -8.07
C MET A 91 -22.31 0.73 -9.34
N LEU A 92 -21.75 1.25 -10.44
CA LEU A 92 -22.43 1.32 -11.73
C LEU A 92 -22.62 -0.06 -12.38
N THR A 93 -21.69 -0.99 -12.16
CA THR A 93 -21.67 -2.29 -12.87
C THR A 93 -22.52 -3.40 -12.22
N ARG A 94 -23.34 -3.09 -11.21
CA ARG A 94 -24.25 -4.03 -10.51
C ARG A 94 -23.60 -5.42 -10.36
N ALA A 95 -22.42 -5.45 -9.70
CA ALA A 95 -21.59 -6.63 -9.56
C ALA A 95 -22.36 -7.81 -8.92
N LYS A 96 -22.97 -8.66 -9.76
CA LYS A 96 -23.45 -9.98 -9.36
C LYS A 96 -22.22 -10.88 -9.34
N LEU A 97 -21.58 -10.98 -8.18
CA LEU A 97 -20.63 -12.04 -7.92
C LEU A 97 -21.41 -13.36 -8.02
N GLY A 98 -21.14 -14.14 -9.08
CA GLY A 98 -21.77 -15.44 -9.28
C GLY A 98 -21.47 -16.37 -8.10
N GLU A 99 -22.49 -17.11 -7.65
CA GLU A 99 -22.43 -18.05 -6.53
C GLU A 99 -21.68 -19.36 -6.84
N ASP A 100 -20.84 -19.39 -7.89
CA ASP A 100 -20.03 -20.57 -8.22
C ASP A 100 -18.79 -20.67 -7.32
N ASP A 101 -19.06 -20.96 -6.04
CA ASP A 101 -18.07 -21.22 -4.97
C ASP A 101 -17.28 -22.54 -5.20
N THR A 102 -17.62 -23.33 -6.24
CA THR A 102 -17.05 -24.66 -6.50
C THR A 102 -15.60 -24.57 -6.98
N VAL A 103 -15.31 -23.73 -7.97
CA VAL A 103 -13.95 -23.51 -8.50
C VAL A 103 -13.04 -22.86 -7.45
N ALA A 104 -13.59 -21.91 -6.68
CA ALA A 104 -12.86 -21.26 -5.59
C ALA A 104 -12.47 -22.25 -4.48
N ARG A 105 -13.29 -23.28 -4.24
CA ARG A 105 -13.03 -24.31 -3.21
C ARG A 105 -12.00 -25.33 -3.68
N GLU A 106 -12.05 -25.72 -4.95
CA GLU A 106 -11.16 -26.71 -5.54
C GLU A 106 -9.70 -26.22 -5.56
N HIS A 107 -9.47 -24.96 -5.90
CA HIS A 107 -8.11 -24.40 -5.98
C HIS A 107 -7.64 -23.71 -4.69
N ARG A 108 -8.45 -23.67 -3.63
CA ARG A 108 -8.11 -22.95 -2.39
C ARG A 108 -6.84 -23.48 -1.72
N LEU A 109 -6.64 -24.79 -1.73
CA LEU A 109 -5.45 -25.43 -1.16
C LEU A 109 -4.19 -25.04 -1.94
N MET A 110 -4.27 -25.04 -3.27
CA MET A 110 -3.13 -24.67 -4.11
C MET A 110 -2.80 -23.18 -4.01
N ALA A 111 -3.83 -22.31 -3.99
CA ALA A 111 -3.66 -20.88 -3.76
C ALA A 111 -3.06 -20.58 -2.37
N ALA A 112 -3.50 -21.30 -1.32
CA ALA A 112 -2.94 -21.17 0.01
C ALA A 112 -1.48 -21.65 0.08
N LEU A 113 -1.14 -22.76 -0.58
CA LEU A 113 0.23 -23.27 -0.65
C LEU A 113 1.15 -22.24 -1.31
N VAL A 114 0.75 -21.72 -2.48
CA VAL A 114 1.53 -20.69 -3.19
C VAL A 114 1.67 -19.43 -2.35
N GLY A 115 0.60 -18.98 -1.69
CA GLY A 115 0.63 -17.81 -0.80
C GLY A 115 1.58 -17.99 0.38
N VAL A 116 1.55 -19.15 1.04
CA VAL A 116 2.45 -19.46 2.16
C VAL A 116 3.89 -19.59 1.69
N LEU A 117 4.13 -20.22 0.54
CA LEU A 117 5.46 -20.35 -0.03
C LEU A 117 6.06 -18.97 -0.38
N LEU A 118 5.29 -18.12 -1.07
CA LEU A 118 5.72 -16.75 -1.38
C LEU A 118 5.98 -15.93 -0.12
N PHE A 119 5.10 -16.03 0.89
CA PHE A 119 5.31 -15.37 2.17
C PHE A 119 6.58 -15.86 2.86
N GLY A 120 6.83 -17.18 2.86
CA GLY A 120 8.03 -17.77 3.45
C GLY A 120 9.31 -17.31 2.77
N VAL A 121 9.33 -17.28 1.43
CA VAL A 121 10.47 -16.77 0.65
C VAL A 121 10.71 -15.29 0.92
N MET A 122 9.65 -14.48 0.92
CA MET A 122 9.78 -13.04 1.18
C MET A 122 10.24 -12.76 2.61
N ALA A 123 9.67 -13.46 3.60
CA ALA A 123 10.07 -13.32 5.00
C ALA A 123 11.52 -13.76 5.22
N TRP A 124 11.94 -14.86 4.59
CA TRP A 124 13.33 -15.31 4.64
C TRP A 124 14.28 -14.28 4.03
N ALA A 125 14.00 -13.79 2.82
CA ALA A 125 14.83 -12.79 2.15
C ALA A 125 14.96 -11.49 2.98
N VAL A 126 13.87 -11.04 3.62
CA VAL A 126 13.89 -9.85 4.48
C VAL A 126 14.71 -10.08 5.74
N VAL A 127 14.59 -11.23 6.40
CA VAL A 127 15.35 -11.53 7.62
C VAL A 127 16.83 -11.73 7.32
N ASP A 128 17.16 -12.38 6.21
CA ASP A 128 18.54 -12.64 5.80
C ASP A 128 19.30 -11.32 5.54
N ASP A 129 18.70 -10.39 4.79
CA ASP A 129 19.38 -9.14 4.38
C ASP A 129 19.27 -8.00 5.41
N TYR A 130 18.17 -7.94 6.20
CA TYR A 130 17.88 -6.78 7.05
C TYR A 130 17.84 -7.04 8.56
N SER A 131 18.16 -8.25 9.03
CA SER A 131 18.06 -8.60 10.47
C SER A 131 18.81 -7.66 11.42
N ASP A 132 20.00 -7.19 11.02
CA ASP A 132 20.86 -6.32 11.84
C ASP A 132 20.77 -4.84 11.45
N THR A 133 19.91 -4.49 10.48
CA THR A 133 19.80 -3.13 9.96
C THR A 133 18.97 -2.25 10.89
N HIS A 134 19.54 -1.13 11.32
CA HIS A 134 18.83 -0.10 12.06
C HIS A 134 18.45 1.03 11.10
N VAL A 135 17.16 1.38 11.06
CA VAL A 135 16.66 2.48 10.25
C VAL A 135 16.84 3.77 11.04
N ASP A 136 17.96 4.44 10.81
CA ASP A 136 18.14 5.79 11.31
C ASP A 136 17.40 6.76 10.37
N ILE A 137 16.40 7.49 10.90
CA ILE A 137 15.78 8.59 10.18
C ILE A 137 16.73 9.79 10.26
N VAL A 138 17.82 9.74 9.51
CA VAL A 138 18.91 10.73 9.58
C VAL A 138 18.54 12.04 8.86
N SER A 139 17.57 12.03 7.95
CA SER A 139 17.05 13.25 7.32
C SER A 139 15.66 13.01 6.70
N PRO A 140 14.68 13.91 6.91
CA PRO A 140 13.42 13.86 6.17
C PRO A 140 13.68 13.93 4.67
N ASN A 141 13.01 13.10 3.88
CA ASN A 141 13.04 13.23 2.43
C ASN A 141 12.27 14.49 2.05
N THR A 142 12.99 15.54 1.67
CA THR A 142 12.37 16.81 1.32
C THR A 142 11.76 16.74 -0.08
N THR A 143 10.67 17.48 -0.28
CA THR A 143 10.05 17.63 -1.61
C THR A 143 11.05 18.17 -2.65
N ALA A 144 12.01 19.00 -2.23
CA ALA A 144 13.06 19.52 -3.10
C ALA A 144 13.96 18.41 -3.67
N MET A 145 14.39 17.45 -2.83
CA MET A 145 15.21 16.31 -3.28
C MET A 145 14.47 15.44 -4.31
N VAL A 146 13.17 15.22 -4.11
CA VAL A 146 12.34 14.48 -5.06
C VAL A 146 12.23 15.22 -6.38
N SER A 147 11.98 16.54 -6.34
CA SER A 147 11.93 17.40 -7.53
C SER A 147 13.25 17.36 -8.30
N ASP A 148 14.38 17.54 -7.62
CA ASP A 148 15.70 17.52 -8.26
C ASP A 148 15.98 16.18 -8.93
N ALA A 149 15.64 15.06 -8.29
CA ALA A 149 15.80 13.74 -8.88
C ALA A 149 14.91 13.54 -10.12
N ILE A 150 13.65 13.99 -10.08
CA ILE A 150 12.70 13.90 -11.21
C ILE A 150 13.20 14.67 -12.43
N PHE A 151 13.70 15.90 -12.23
CA PHE A 151 14.13 16.77 -13.33
C PHE A 151 15.60 16.61 -13.74
N SER A 152 16.38 15.79 -13.03
CA SER A 152 17.74 15.43 -13.42
C SER A 152 17.83 13.96 -13.86
N GLN A 153 18.01 13.05 -12.91
CA GLN A 153 18.25 11.64 -13.16
C GLN A 153 17.06 10.93 -13.82
N TYR A 154 15.83 11.32 -13.47
CA TYR A 154 14.61 10.67 -13.94
C TYR A 154 13.85 11.48 -15.02
N LEU A 155 14.56 12.36 -15.74
CA LEU A 155 13.96 13.21 -16.78
C LEU A 155 13.26 12.38 -17.88
N ILE A 156 13.92 11.32 -18.36
CA ILE A 156 13.37 10.46 -19.43
C ILE A 156 12.13 9.68 -18.94
N PRO A 157 12.16 8.98 -17.79
CA PRO A 157 10.94 8.39 -17.22
C PRO A 157 9.79 9.39 -17.02
N PHE A 158 10.09 10.61 -16.57
CA PHE A 158 9.08 11.66 -16.39
C PHE A 158 8.39 12.01 -17.72
N GLU A 159 9.15 12.18 -18.80
CA GLU A 159 8.61 12.45 -20.13
C GLU A 159 7.74 11.28 -20.64
N VAL A 160 8.22 10.05 -20.47
CA VAL A 160 7.46 8.84 -20.86
C VAL A 160 6.14 8.73 -20.08
N VAL A 161 6.14 9.01 -18.77
CA VAL A 161 4.92 9.02 -17.96
C VAL A 161 3.95 10.11 -18.44
N SER A 162 4.43 11.29 -18.84
CA SER A 162 3.57 12.35 -19.38
C SER A 162 2.84 11.91 -20.66
N MET A 163 3.56 11.22 -21.57
CA MET A 163 2.99 10.64 -22.79
C MET A 163 2.04 9.49 -22.48
N LEU A 164 2.36 8.66 -21.47
CA LEU A 164 1.48 7.59 -20.99
C LEU A 164 0.16 8.15 -20.45
N LEU A 165 0.19 9.24 -19.68
CA LEU A 165 -1.01 9.89 -19.15
C LEU A 165 -1.86 10.51 -20.26
N LEU A 166 -1.23 11.12 -21.27
CA LEU A 166 -1.92 11.61 -22.46
C LEU A 166 -2.60 10.46 -23.21
N ALA A 167 -1.88 9.37 -23.47
CA ALA A 167 -2.41 8.20 -24.15
C ALA A 167 -3.54 7.53 -23.35
N ALA A 168 -3.40 7.44 -22.02
CA ALA A 168 -4.44 6.90 -21.14
C ALA A 168 -5.71 7.76 -21.16
N LEU A 169 -5.58 9.09 -21.17
CA LEU A 169 -6.74 9.99 -21.27
C LEU A 169 -7.46 9.82 -22.61
N ILE A 170 -6.72 9.83 -23.73
CA ILE A 170 -7.29 9.61 -25.06
C ILE A 170 -7.98 8.24 -25.13
N GLY A 171 -7.31 7.19 -24.65
CA GLY A 171 -7.85 5.84 -24.61
C GLY A 171 -9.13 5.74 -23.77
N ALA A 172 -9.13 6.32 -22.58
CA ALA A 172 -10.32 6.37 -21.72
C ALA A 172 -11.49 7.10 -22.38
N ILE A 173 -11.24 8.24 -23.04
CA ILE A 173 -12.27 8.99 -23.76
C ILE A 173 -12.83 8.17 -24.93
N VAL A 174 -11.98 7.56 -25.75
CA VAL A 174 -12.42 6.76 -26.91
C VAL A 174 -13.25 5.56 -26.47
N VAL A 175 -12.88 4.89 -25.37
CA VAL A 175 -13.62 3.73 -24.84
C VAL A 175 -14.93 4.16 -24.17
N ALA A 176 -14.93 5.28 -23.44
CA ALA A 176 -16.13 5.77 -22.74
C ALA A 176 -17.11 6.50 -23.67
N ARG A 177 -16.62 7.04 -24.79
CA ARG A 177 -17.45 7.69 -25.79
C ARG A 177 -18.36 6.63 -26.40
N LYS A 178 -19.65 6.74 -26.09
CA LYS A 178 -20.68 6.15 -26.94
C LYS A 178 -20.73 6.96 -28.21
N ASP A 179 -20.43 6.33 -29.33
CA ASP A 179 -21.09 6.72 -30.58
C ASP A 179 -22.61 6.45 -30.42
#